data_AF-A0A836S5F7-F1
#
_entry.id   AF-A0A836S5F7-F1
#
_cell.length_a   1.000
_cell.length_b   1.000
_cell.length_c   1.000
_cell.angle_alpha   90.00
_cell.angle_beta   90.00
_cell.angle_gamma   90.00
#
_symmetry.space_group_name_H-M   'P 1'
#
loop_
_entity.id
_entity.type
_entity.pdbx_description
1 polymer ?
#
loop_
_entity_poly.entity_id
_entity_poly.type
_entity_poly.pdbx_seq_one_letter_code
_entity_poly.pdbx_strand_id
1 'polypeptide(L)'
;MEKSVKKKFGFRPDRLFVAGRAFYKNKKLNIIIGDYDRPRDLGYEAAVDPTNVGVVGYNFDHGNRAKNSRFKKAIINMDGVENKQLNNTLRSDWLVIDIAAASTAYDQLQTMRKQKEMAKKRKELKEILGGEEINNREETVPLKQETIPQKQTDHSNKITGTIEERLTVLKRLRDKDLITDEEYDLKRKQILDSL
;
A
#
# COMPACT_ATOMS: atom_id res chain seq x y z
N MET A 1 3.40 39.30 8.67
CA MET A 1 2.65 39.67 7.44
C MET A 1 3.35 39.04 6.24
N GLU A 2 3.06 37.78 5.93
CA GLU A 2 3.68 37.11 4.77
C GLU A 2 2.70 36.17 4.05
N LYS A 3 1.43 36.58 4.03
CA LYS A 3 0.40 36.02 3.13
C LYS A 3 -0.09 37.12 2.20
N SER A 4 0.85 37.74 1.51
CA SER A 4 0.55 38.73 0.48
C SER A 4 0.29 38.01 -0.84
N VAL A 5 -0.95 37.57 -0.99
CA VAL A 5 -1.72 37.67 -2.23
C VAL A 5 -0.88 37.42 -3.50
N LYS A 6 -0.70 36.15 -3.87
CA LYS A 6 -0.48 35.77 -5.28
C LYS A 6 -1.76 36.08 -6.05
N LYS A 7 -1.96 37.37 -6.32
CA LYS A 7 -3.04 37.92 -7.14
C LYS A 7 -2.82 37.41 -8.56
N LYS A 8 -3.86 36.75 -9.08
CA LYS A 8 -4.08 36.33 -10.45
C LYS A 8 -3.42 37.27 -11.49
N PHE A 9 -2.30 36.84 -12.02
CA PHE A 9 -1.83 37.11 -13.38
C PHE A 9 -1.23 35.80 -13.87
N GLY A 10 -1.79 35.18 -14.91
CA GLY A 10 -1.25 34.16 -15.83
C GLY A 10 -0.19 33.11 -15.46
N PHE A 11 0.33 33.02 -14.23
CA PHE A 11 1.46 32.17 -13.89
C PHE A 11 0.99 30.73 -13.68
N ARG A 12 1.30 29.85 -14.64
CA ARG A 12 1.15 28.41 -14.45
C ARG A 12 2.08 27.97 -13.30
N PRO A 13 1.65 27.04 -12.44
CA PRO A 13 2.50 26.55 -11.34
C PRO A 13 3.80 25.94 -11.88
N ASP A 14 4.85 25.93 -11.06
CA ASP A 14 6.07 25.18 -11.37
C ASP A 14 5.70 23.70 -11.50
N ARG A 15 5.75 23.21 -12.73
CA ARG A 15 5.47 21.83 -13.08
C ARG A 15 6.79 21.19 -13.47
N LEU A 16 7.11 20.09 -12.81
CA LEU A 16 8.15 19.18 -13.26
C LEU A 16 7.52 18.14 -14.16
N PHE A 17 8.14 17.90 -15.30
CA PHE A 17 7.68 16.91 -16.25
C PHE A 17 8.49 15.62 -16.10
N VAL A 18 7.78 14.51 -16.19
CA VAL A 18 8.35 13.17 -16.33
C VAL A 18 7.76 12.57 -17.60
N ALA A 19 8.62 12.07 -18.46
CA ALA A 19 8.21 11.37 -19.67
C ALA A 19 8.95 10.04 -19.76
N GLY A 20 8.35 9.12 -20.49
CA GLY A 20 8.88 7.78 -20.65
C GLY A 20 8.08 7.00 -21.66
N ARG A 21 8.44 5.74 -21.83
CA ARG A 21 7.70 4.81 -22.67
C ARG A 21 7.42 3.52 -21.93
N ALA A 22 6.28 2.95 -22.21
CA ALA A 22 5.88 1.63 -21.74
C ALA A 22 5.65 0.72 -22.95
N PHE A 23 6.09 -0.53 -22.85
CA PHE A 23 5.81 -1.54 -23.85
C PHE A 23 5.80 -2.94 -23.23
N TYR A 24 5.01 -3.83 -23.79
CA TYR A 24 4.93 -5.21 -23.34
C TYR A 24 5.79 -6.11 -24.23
N LYS A 25 6.67 -6.92 -23.62
CA LYS A 25 7.55 -7.84 -24.36
C LYS A 25 7.89 -9.04 -23.49
N ASN A 26 7.92 -10.24 -24.08
CA ASN A 26 8.29 -11.49 -23.41
C ASN A 26 7.49 -11.73 -22.11
N LYS A 27 6.18 -11.45 -22.17
CA LYS A 27 5.25 -11.53 -21.02
C LYS A 27 5.55 -10.57 -19.85
N LYS A 28 6.49 -9.63 -20.02
CA LYS A 28 6.85 -8.62 -19.02
C LYS A 28 6.54 -7.20 -19.51
N LEU A 29 6.04 -6.35 -18.62
CA LEU A 29 5.88 -4.92 -18.87
C LEU A 29 7.23 -4.24 -18.73
N ASN A 30 7.64 -3.49 -19.75
CA ASN A 30 8.88 -2.74 -19.73
C ASN A 30 8.54 -1.25 -19.69
N ILE A 31 9.15 -0.54 -18.76
CA ILE A 31 9.02 0.91 -18.62
C ILE A 31 10.42 1.51 -18.71
N ILE A 32 10.61 2.48 -19.60
CA ILE A 32 11.85 3.26 -19.71
C ILE A 32 11.52 4.71 -19.40
N ILE A 33 12.19 5.25 -18.39
CA ILE A 33 12.07 6.66 -18.00
C ILE A 33 13.03 7.48 -18.85
N GLY A 34 12.51 8.47 -19.57
CA GLY A 34 13.29 9.43 -20.35
C GLY A 34 13.55 10.70 -19.56
N ASP A 35 12.84 11.77 -19.90
CA ASP A 35 12.86 13.00 -19.13
C ASP A 35 12.35 12.76 -17.72
N TYR A 36 13.11 13.25 -16.76
CA TYR A 36 12.81 13.13 -15.33
C TYR A 36 13.13 14.43 -14.64
N ASP A 37 12.20 14.92 -13.80
CA ASP A 37 12.25 16.23 -13.15
C ASP A 37 12.61 17.37 -14.11
N ARG A 38 12.09 17.32 -15.35
CA ARG A 38 12.36 18.36 -16.35
C ARG A 38 11.60 19.62 -15.98
N PRO A 39 12.26 20.77 -15.75
CA PRO A 39 11.58 22.03 -15.48
C PRO A 39 10.94 22.58 -16.74
N ARG A 40 10.02 23.51 -16.56
CA ARG A 40 9.49 24.34 -17.66
C ARG A 40 10.60 25.17 -18.27
N ASP A 41 10.51 25.35 -19.58
CA ASP A 41 11.35 26.29 -20.30
C ASP A 41 10.60 27.61 -20.45
N LEU A 42 10.77 28.51 -19.49
CA LEU A 42 10.07 29.80 -19.46
C LEU A 42 10.41 30.67 -20.66
N GLY A 43 11.64 30.56 -21.20
CA GLY A 43 12.06 31.31 -22.38
C GLY A 43 11.35 30.81 -23.62
N TYR A 44 11.31 29.49 -23.81
CA TYR A 44 10.56 28.88 -24.90
C TYR A 44 9.06 29.18 -24.81
N GLU A 45 8.46 29.06 -23.62
CA GLU A 45 7.04 29.36 -23.42
C GLU A 45 6.72 30.84 -23.71
N ALA A 46 7.55 31.78 -23.26
CA ALA A 46 7.35 33.20 -23.52
C ALA A 46 7.48 33.55 -25.02
N ALA A 47 8.34 32.84 -25.75
CA ALA A 47 8.50 33.03 -27.19
C ALA A 47 7.32 32.45 -27.99
N VAL A 48 6.78 31.30 -27.58
CA VAL A 48 5.69 30.61 -28.29
C VAL A 48 4.31 31.18 -27.91
N ASP A 49 4.13 31.52 -26.63
CA ASP A 49 2.91 32.08 -26.08
C ASP A 49 3.24 33.16 -25.03
N PRO A 50 3.51 34.40 -25.47
CA PRO A 50 3.84 35.51 -24.57
C PRO A 50 2.69 35.86 -23.62
N THR A 51 1.46 35.45 -23.94
CA THR A 51 0.29 35.68 -23.10
C THR A 51 0.16 34.64 -21.97
N ASN A 52 0.89 33.53 -22.03
CA ASN A 52 0.85 32.39 -21.11
C ASN A 52 -0.53 31.71 -20.96
N VAL A 53 -1.50 32.03 -21.82
CA VAL A 53 -2.90 31.54 -21.73
C VAL A 53 -3.14 30.28 -22.57
N GLY A 54 -2.32 30.01 -23.59
CA GLY A 54 -2.44 28.89 -24.52
C GLY A 54 -1.85 27.57 -24.03
N VAL A 55 -1.88 26.54 -24.88
CA VAL A 55 -1.22 25.25 -24.62
C VAL A 55 0.13 25.25 -25.33
N VAL A 56 1.23 25.08 -24.57
CA VAL A 56 2.58 25.00 -25.15
C VAL A 56 2.95 23.53 -25.36
N GLY A 57 3.23 23.17 -26.60
CA GLY A 57 3.71 21.85 -26.97
C GLY A 57 5.17 21.67 -26.57
N TYR A 58 5.44 20.71 -25.71
CA TYR A 58 6.80 20.32 -25.36
C TYR A 58 7.21 19.08 -26.14
N ASN A 59 8.44 19.06 -26.65
CA ASN A 59 9.07 17.81 -27.07
C ASN A 59 9.75 17.17 -25.86
N PHE A 60 9.38 15.95 -25.52
CA PHE A 60 9.93 15.20 -24.38
C PHE A 60 10.77 14.03 -24.85
N ASP A 61 11.87 13.74 -24.15
CA ASP A 61 12.54 12.46 -24.30
C ASP A 61 11.72 11.38 -23.59
N HIS A 62 11.23 10.40 -24.34
CA HIS A 62 10.47 9.26 -23.81
C HIS A 62 11.37 8.08 -23.47
N GLY A 63 12.69 8.28 -23.42
CA GLY A 63 13.70 7.28 -23.11
C GLY A 63 14.06 6.43 -24.33
N ASN A 64 15.20 5.74 -24.29
CA ASN A 64 15.66 4.90 -25.39
C ASN A 64 16.20 3.55 -24.88
N ARG A 65 16.01 2.48 -25.67
CA ARG A 65 16.60 1.16 -25.40
C ARG A 65 18.12 1.14 -25.55
N ALA A 66 18.67 2.00 -26.40
CA ALA A 66 20.11 2.04 -26.69
C ALA A 66 20.90 2.98 -25.76
N LYS A 67 20.28 4.03 -25.21
CA LYS A 67 20.93 5.06 -24.39
C LYS A 67 20.25 5.20 -23.04
N ASN A 68 21.05 5.35 -21.99
CA ASN A 68 20.58 5.58 -20.63
C ASN A 68 20.06 7.02 -20.47
N SER A 69 19.02 7.22 -19.66
CA SER A 69 18.50 8.54 -19.34
C SER A 69 19.24 9.19 -18.16
N ARG A 70 18.82 10.40 -17.79
CA ARG A 70 19.36 11.13 -16.62
C ARG A 70 18.77 10.65 -15.29
N PHE A 71 17.90 9.65 -15.31
CA PHE A 71 17.24 9.12 -14.11
C PHE A 71 18.21 8.35 -13.21
N LYS A 72 18.42 8.84 -11.98
CA LYS A 72 19.36 8.28 -11.00
C LYS A 72 18.72 7.85 -9.67
N LYS A 73 17.39 7.82 -9.56
CA LYS A 73 16.73 7.49 -8.29
C LYS A 73 16.85 6.01 -7.94
N ALA A 74 16.80 5.74 -6.63
CA ALA A 74 16.93 4.41 -6.07
C ALA A 74 15.83 3.46 -6.55
N ILE A 75 16.25 2.22 -6.76
CA ILE A 75 15.49 1.14 -7.39
C ILE A 75 14.54 0.50 -6.37
N ILE A 76 13.33 0.15 -6.82
CA ILE A 76 12.39 -0.66 -6.03
C ILE A 76 12.85 -2.12 -6.12
N ASN A 77 13.41 -2.66 -5.04
CA ASN A 77 13.61 -4.10 -4.88
C ASN A 77 12.30 -4.71 -4.40
N MET A 78 11.54 -5.30 -5.32
CA MET A 78 10.33 -6.04 -5.04
C MET A 78 10.28 -7.24 -5.98
N ASP A 79 9.76 -8.37 -5.50
CA ASP A 79 9.62 -9.56 -6.33
C ASP A 79 8.77 -9.25 -7.56
N GLY A 80 9.26 -9.68 -8.72
CA GLY A 80 8.64 -9.38 -10.02
C GLY A 80 8.99 -8.01 -10.62
N VAL A 81 9.76 -7.15 -9.94
CA VAL A 81 10.26 -5.89 -10.51
C VAL A 81 11.78 -5.94 -10.57
N GLU A 82 12.32 -5.85 -11.78
CA GLU A 82 13.76 -5.94 -12.04
C GLU A 82 14.21 -4.78 -12.93
N ASN A 83 15.45 -4.36 -12.80
CA ASN A 83 16.04 -3.41 -13.73
C ASN A 83 16.70 -4.15 -14.89
N LYS A 84 16.55 -3.60 -16.10
CA LYS A 84 17.17 -4.20 -17.27
C LYS A 84 18.69 -4.10 -17.15
N GLN A 85 19.37 -5.24 -17.28
CA GLN A 85 20.81 -5.27 -17.48
C GLN A 85 21.13 -5.24 -18.98
N LEU A 86 22.05 -4.35 -19.36
CA LEU A 86 22.59 -4.24 -20.71
C LEU A 86 24.12 -4.16 -20.61
N ASN A 87 24.84 -5.02 -21.32
CA ASN A 87 26.31 -5.05 -21.32
C ASN A 87 26.92 -4.98 -19.90
N ASN A 88 26.41 -5.82 -18.99
CA ASN A 88 26.83 -5.90 -17.59
C ASN A 88 26.59 -4.61 -16.75
N THR A 89 25.87 -3.64 -17.29
CA THR A 89 25.48 -2.41 -16.58
C THR A 89 24.00 -2.45 -16.24
N LEU A 90 23.68 -2.22 -14.97
CA LEU A 90 22.30 -2.10 -14.50
C LEU A 90 21.74 -0.73 -14.91
N ARG A 91 20.64 -0.73 -15.66
CA ARG A 91 19.97 0.50 -16.07
C ARG A 91 18.92 0.91 -15.05
N SER A 92 19.20 1.97 -14.28
CA SER A 92 18.25 2.55 -13.29
C SER A 92 16.96 3.06 -13.93
N ASP A 93 17.03 3.48 -15.18
CA ASP A 93 15.93 4.07 -15.92
C ASP A 93 15.01 3.06 -16.61
N TRP A 94 15.41 1.79 -16.70
CA TRP A 94 14.65 0.74 -17.39
C TRP A 94 14.19 -0.33 -16.41
N LEU A 95 12.90 -0.33 -16.14
CA LEU A 95 12.19 -1.30 -15.32
C LEU A 95 11.56 -2.39 -16.18
N VAL A 96 11.66 -3.63 -15.71
CA VAL A 96 11.06 -4.83 -16.27
C VAL A 96 10.22 -5.46 -15.19
N ILE A 97 8.91 -5.52 -15.43
CA ILE A 97 7.92 -5.92 -14.46
C ILE A 97 7.23 -7.19 -14.96
N ASP A 98 7.35 -8.26 -14.19
CA ASP A 98 6.45 -9.39 -14.26
C ASP A 98 5.18 -9.02 -13.48
N ILE A 99 4.08 -8.84 -14.20
CA ILE A 99 2.83 -8.31 -13.64
C ILE A 99 2.27 -9.24 -12.56
N ALA A 100 2.35 -10.56 -12.75
CA ALA A 100 1.75 -11.54 -11.85
C ALA A 100 2.56 -11.70 -10.55
N ALA A 101 3.89 -11.73 -10.67
CA ALA A 101 4.76 -11.76 -9.50
C ALA A 101 4.68 -10.42 -8.73
N ALA A 102 4.69 -9.29 -9.44
CA ALA A 102 4.66 -7.97 -8.83
C ALA A 102 3.33 -7.67 -8.11
N SER A 103 2.18 -8.13 -8.62
CA SER A 103 0.91 -7.94 -7.92
C SER A 103 0.88 -8.70 -6.59
N THR A 104 1.34 -9.96 -6.60
CA THR A 104 1.39 -10.80 -5.40
C THR A 104 2.34 -10.22 -4.35
N ALA A 105 3.52 -9.77 -4.77
CA ALA A 105 4.50 -9.13 -3.89
C ALA A 105 3.97 -7.82 -3.30
N TYR A 106 3.24 -7.04 -4.10
CA TYR A 106 2.60 -5.81 -3.64
C TYR A 106 1.54 -6.10 -2.57
N ASP A 107 0.67 -7.08 -2.77
CA ASP A 107 -0.37 -7.43 -1.80
C ASP A 107 0.24 -7.90 -0.47
N GLN A 108 1.30 -8.73 -0.52
CA GLN A 108 2.07 -9.13 0.66
C GLN A 108 2.70 -7.93 1.37
N LEU A 109 3.26 -6.98 0.63
CA LEU A 109 3.83 -5.75 1.21
C LEU A 109 2.75 -4.92 1.91
N GLN A 110 1.55 -4.82 1.36
CA GLN A 110 0.43 -4.10 1.97
C GLN A 110 -0.06 -4.77 3.25
N THR A 111 -0.18 -6.10 3.26
CA THR A 111 -0.59 -6.83 4.49
C THR A 111 0.44 -6.67 5.59
N MET A 112 1.74 -6.78 5.28
CA MET A 112 2.83 -6.55 6.22
C MET A 112 2.83 -5.12 6.78
N ARG A 113 2.59 -4.12 5.93
CA ARG A 113 2.48 -2.71 6.36
C ARG A 113 1.32 -2.52 7.33
N LYS A 114 0.13 -3.06 7.01
CA LYS A 114 -1.04 -3.01 7.90
C LYS A 114 -0.77 -3.71 9.23
N GLN A 115 -0.18 -4.91 9.22
CA GLN A 115 0.18 -5.63 10.44
C GLN A 115 1.17 -4.84 11.31
N LYS A 116 2.19 -4.23 10.71
CA LYS A 116 3.17 -3.40 11.43
C LYS A 116 2.52 -2.15 12.04
N GLU A 117 1.61 -1.51 11.31
CA GLU A 117 0.85 -0.36 11.81
C GLU A 117 -0.06 -0.77 12.97
N MET A 118 -0.77 -1.90 12.85
CA MET A 118 -1.61 -2.45 13.91
C MET A 118 -0.80 -2.84 15.15
N ALA A 119 0.39 -3.44 14.96
CA ALA A 119 1.30 -3.74 16.06
C ALA A 119 1.80 -2.46 16.75
N LYS A 120 2.09 -1.39 15.98
CA LYS A 120 2.46 -0.08 16.53
C LYS A 120 1.31 0.54 17.33
N LYS A 121 0.10 0.57 16.77
CA LYS A 121 -1.11 1.04 17.47
C LYS A 121 -1.41 0.23 18.73
N ARG A 122 -1.21 -1.10 18.69
CA ARG A 122 -1.35 -1.97 19.88
C ARG A 122 -0.33 -1.64 20.97
N LYS A 123 0.92 -1.31 20.59
CA LYS A 123 1.96 -0.89 21.55
C LYS A 123 1.62 0.47 22.16
N GLU A 124 1.27 1.45 21.33
CA GLU A 124 0.85 2.79 21.78
C GLU A 124 -0.37 2.73 22.70
N LEU A 125 -1.36 1.89 22.36
CA LEU A 125 -2.55 1.70 23.19
C LEU A 125 -2.21 1.09 24.56
N LYS A 126 -1.31 0.10 24.60
CA LYS A 126 -0.81 -0.49 25.87
C LYS A 126 -0.08 0.54 26.73
N GLU A 127 0.64 1.46 26.11
CA GLU A 127 1.37 2.53 26.81
C GLU A 127 0.41 3.61 27.36
N ILE A 128 -0.61 3.99 26.57
CA ILE A 128 -1.63 4.99 26.97
C ILE A 128 -2.56 4.46 28.07
N LEU A 129 -2.96 3.20 28.01
CA LEU A 129 -3.85 2.60 29.01
C LEU A 129 -3.18 2.39 30.38
N GLY A 130 -1.89 2.75 30.52
CA GLY A 130 -1.11 2.48 31.73
C GLY A 130 -0.84 1.00 31.83
N GLY A 131 0.43 0.60 31.87
CA GLY A 131 0.80 -0.80 32.03
C GLY A 131 0.36 -1.32 33.40
N GLU A 132 -0.88 -1.75 33.55
CA GLU A 132 -1.37 -2.55 34.67
C GLU A 132 -2.58 -3.38 34.23
N GLU A 133 -2.52 -4.67 34.57
CA GLU A 133 -3.55 -5.72 34.44
C GLU A 133 -3.76 -6.43 33.09
N ILE A 134 -2.70 -7.04 32.54
CA ILE A 134 -2.79 -8.43 32.04
C ILE A 134 -1.46 -9.15 32.33
N ASN A 135 -1.15 -9.36 33.61
CA ASN A 135 -0.03 -10.23 34.03
C ASN A 135 -0.47 -11.42 34.89
N ASN A 136 -1.78 -11.67 35.04
CA ASN A 136 -2.31 -12.85 35.73
C ASN A 136 -3.39 -13.54 34.88
N ARG A 137 -2.95 -14.19 33.80
CA ARG A 137 -3.60 -15.37 33.20
C ARG A 137 -2.65 -16.11 32.26
N GLU A 138 -1.39 -16.22 32.67
CA GLU A 138 -0.57 -17.35 32.27
C GLU A 138 -0.94 -18.53 33.18
N GLU A 139 -2.16 -19.07 32.99
CA GLU A 139 -2.44 -20.42 33.47
C GLU A 139 -1.76 -21.39 32.50
N THR A 140 -0.65 -21.93 32.98
CA THR A 140 -0.02 -23.19 32.58
C THR A 140 -0.94 -24.12 31.79
N VAL A 141 -0.74 -24.20 30.47
CA VAL A 141 -1.14 -25.40 29.71
C VAL A 141 0.14 -26.22 29.49
N PRO A 142 0.30 -27.37 30.16
CA PRO A 142 1.50 -28.18 30.04
C PRO A 142 1.63 -28.73 28.61
N LEU A 143 2.86 -28.70 28.11
CA LEU A 143 3.28 -29.37 26.89
C LEU A 143 3.11 -30.89 27.10
N LYS A 144 2.00 -31.48 26.65
CA LYS A 144 1.87 -32.94 26.52
C LYS A 144 1.81 -33.29 25.05
N GLN A 145 2.95 -33.71 24.52
CA GLN A 145 2.98 -34.59 23.35
C GLN A 145 2.27 -35.89 23.74
N GLU A 146 1.28 -36.32 22.95
CA GLU A 146 1.06 -37.72 22.57
C GLU A 146 -0.22 -37.87 21.73
N THR A 147 -0.03 -38.43 20.53
CA THR A 147 -0.91 -39.31 19.76
C THR A 147 -2.42 -39.03 19.67
N ILE A 148 -2.85 -38.79 18.42
CA ILE A 148 -4.21 -38.97 17.90
C ILE A 148 -4.73 -40.37 18.29
N PRO A 149 -5.89 -40.48 18.97
CA PRO A 149 -7.10 -40.88 18.26
C PRO A 149 -8.37 -40.09 18.64
N GLN A 150 -9.25 -40.03 17.65
CA GLN A 150 -10.58 -39.42 17.65
C GLN A 150 -11.43 -39.72 18.89
N LYS A 151 -12.04 -38.68 19.49
CA LYS A 151 -13.50 -38.54 19.67
C LYS A 151 -13.83 -37.24 20.40
N GLN A 152 -14.80 -36.52 19.83
CA GLN A 152 -15.80 -35.64 20.45
C GLN A 152 -15.43 -35.00 21.80
N THR A 153 -15.36 -33.67 21.85
CA THR A 153 -16.03 -32.89 22.90
C THR A 153 -16.09 -31.42 22.55
N ASP A 154 -17.27 -30.86 22.74
CA ASP A 154 -17.61 -29.45 22.78
C ASP A 154 -16.62 -28.61 23.59
N HIS A 155 -16.15 -27.51 23.00
CA HIS A 155 -15.66 -26.37 23.76
C HIS A 155 -16.40 -25.11 23.32
N SER A 156 -17.67 -25.03 23.75
CA SER A 156 -18.35 -23.76 23.93
C SER A 156 -17.60 -22.96 25.00
N ASN A 157 -16.77 -22.00 24.60
CA ASN A 157 -16.29 -21.00 25.53
C ASN A 157 -17.50 -20.12 25.88
N LYS A 158 -18.15 -20.45 27.01
CA LYS A 158 -19.44 -19.91 27.42
C LYS A 158 -19.26 -18.45 27.82
N ILE A 159 -19.43 -17.54 26.85
CA ILE A 159 -19.60 -16.12 27.10
C ILE A 159 -20.97 -15.95 27.78
N THR A 160 -21.02 -15.93 29.11
CA THR A 160 -22.26 -15.75 29.89
C THR A 160 -22.73 -14.30 29.87
N GLY A 161 -23.10 -13.81 28.69
CA GLY A 161 -23.87 -12.59 28.50
C GLY A 161 -25.21 -12.92 27.85
N THR A 162 -26.21 -12.05 28.04
CA THR A 162 -27.53 -12.20 27.40
C THR A 162 -27.39 -12.19 25.88
N ILE A 163 -28.34 -12.78 25.14
CA ILE A 163 -28.27 -12.86 23.66
C ILE A 163 -28.15 -11.46 23.04
N GLU A 164 -28.82 -10.47 23.62
CA GLU A 164 -28.73 -9.07 23.22
C GLU A 164 -27.32 -8.47 23.39
N GLU A 165 -26.64 -8.78 24.51
CA GLU A 165 -25.25 -8.40 24.73
C GLU A 165 -24.32 -9.04 23.68
N ARG A 166 -24.54 -10.31 23.35
CA ARG A 166 -23.74 -11.00 22.31
C ARG A 166 -23.94 -10.37 20.93
N LEU A 167 -25.16 -10.01 20.57
CA LEU A 167 -25.48 -9.35 19.30
C LEU A 167 -24.92 -7.92 19.22
N THR A 168 -24.96 -7.16 20.32
CA THR A 168 -24.40 -5.80 20.36
C THR A 168 -22.88 -5.81 20.30
N VAL A 169 -22.20 -6.76 20.95
CA VAL A 169 -20.76 -6.97 20.79
C VAL A 169 -20.43 -7.34 19.35
N LEU A 170 -21.17 -8.27 18.73
CA LEU A 170 -20.95 -8.67 17.35
C LEU A 170 -21.11 -7.49 16.38
N LYS A 171 -22.11 -6.63 16.59
CA LYS A 171 -22.31 -5.41 15.81
C LYS A 171 -21.15 -4.42 15.98
N ARG A 172 -20.69 -4.19 17.22
CA ARG A 172 -19.52 -3.32 17.49
C ARG A 172 -18.23 -3.84 16.85
N LEU A 173 -18.07 -5.16 16.74
CA LEU A 173 -16.91 -5.76 16.07
C LEU A 173 -16.95 -5.51 14.56
N ARG A 174 -18.13 -5.62 13.95
CA ARG A 174 -18.34 -5.28 12.53
C ARG A 174 -18.14 -3.79 12.27
N ASP A 175 -18.75 -2.92 13.07
CA ASP A 175 -18.66 -1.46 12.92
C ASP A 175 -17.22 -0.93 13.11
N LYS A 176 -16.32 -1.74 13.71
CA LYS A 176 -14.89 -1.44 13.89
C LYS A 176 -14.00 -2.12 12.85
N ASP A 177 -14.56 -2.73 11.82
CA ASP A 177 -13.85 -3.50 10.78
C ASP A 177 -12.94 -4.61 11.35
N LEU A 178 -13.31 -5.16 12.52
CA LEU A 178 -12.55 -6.24 13.18
C LEU A 178 -12.95 -7.64 12.69
N ILE A 179 -14.12 -7.75 12.08
CA ILE A 179 -14.65 -8.96 11.45
C ILE A 179 -15.22 -8.59 10.09
N THR A 180 -15.19 -9.54 9.17
CA THR A 180 -15.78 -9.36 7.83
C THR A 180 -17.31 -9.48 7.88
N ASP A 181 -18.00 -8.95 6.88
CA ASP A 181 -19.47 -9.08 6.77
C ASP A 181 -19.91 -10.56 6.71
N GLU A 182 -19.12 -11.42 6.07
CA GLU A 182 -19.38 -12.87 6.00
C GLU A 182 -19.28 -13.55 7.37
N GLU A 183 -18.25 -13.22 8.16
CA GLU A 183 -18.06 -13.74 9.52
C GLU A 183 -19.15 -13.22 10.48
N TYR A 184 -19.60 -11.98 10.30
CA TYR A 184 -20.70 -11.39 11.06
C TYR A 184 -21.99 -12.16 10.84
N ASP A 185 -22.35 -12.47 9.59
CA ASP A 185 -23.59 -13.17 9.26
C ASP A 185 -23.60 -14.61 9.77
N LEU A 186 -22.47 -15.32 9.67
CA LEU A 186 -22.33 -16.68 10.21
C LEU A 186 -22.49 -16.71 11.73
N LYS A 187 -21.83 -15.80 12.45
CA LYS A 187 -21.92 -15.74 13.92
C LYS A 187 -23.27 -15.22 14.40
N ARG A 188 -23.91 -14.32 13.66
CA ARG A 188 -25.26 -13.86 13.96
C ARG A 188 -26.27 -15.00 13.85
N LYS A 189 -26.18 -15.84 12.81
CA LYS A 189 -27.02 -17.03 12.67
C LYS A 189 -26.81 -18.01 13.83
N GLN A 190 -25.56 -18.32 14.17
CA GLN A 190 -25.24 -19.20 15.30
C GLN A 190 -25.79 -18.69 16.65
N ILE A 191 -25.80 -17.38 16.88
CA ILE A 191 -26.37 -16.80 18.11
C ILE A 191 -27.91 -16.88 18.09
N LEU A 192 -28.54 -16.67 16.94
CA LEU A 192 -30.00 -16.75 16.81
C LEU A 192 -30.52 -18.19 16.85
N ASP A 193 -29.75 -19.15 16.34
CA ASP A 193 -30.07 -20.59 16.44
C ASP A 193 -29.91 -21.13 17.87
N SER A 194 -29.35 -20.32 18.79
CA SER A 194 -29.22 -20.62 20.22
C SER A 194 -30.33 -20.05 21.11
N LEU A 195 -31.37 -19.45 20.50
CA LEU A 195 -32.67 -19.15 21.14
C LEU A 195 -33.46 -20.43 21.42
#